data_AF-A0A1H2U204-F1
#
_entry.id   AF-A0A1H2U204-F1
#
_cell.length_a   1.000
_cell.length_b   1.000
_cell.length_c   1.000
_cell.angle_alpha   90.00
_cell.angle_beta   90.00
_cell.angle_gamma   90.00
#
_symmetry.space_group_name_H-M   'P 1'
#
loop_
_entity.id
_entity.type
_entity.pdbx_description
1 polymer ?
#
loop_
_entity_poly.entity_id
_entity_poly.type
_entity_poly.pdbx_seq_one_letter_code
_entity_poly.pdbx_strand_id
1 'polypeptide(L)' 'MGRLIKFLIYLICLCFIGLVGYAYIGPYFGADFSAPQNEVREPVILNAD' A
#
# COMPACT_ATOMS: atom_id res chain seq x y z
N MET A 1 -31.17 16.80 3.29
CA MET A 1 -30.12 16.02 2.59
C MET A 1 -28.68 16.46 2.91
N GLY A 2 -28.36 17.76 3.07
CA GLY A 2 -26.98 18.22 3.32
C GLY A 2 -26.31 17.69 4.59
N ARG A 3 -27.05 17.49 5.70
CA ARG A 3 -26.49 16.91 6.96
C ARG A 3 -26.04 15.46 6.78
N LEU A 4 -26.78 14.66 6.00
CA LEU A 4 -26.42 13.26 5.75
C LEU A 4 -25.18 13.16 4.87
N ILE A 5 -25.09 13.99 3.84
CA ILE A 5 -23.91 14.07 2.95
C ILE A 5 -22.67 14.51 3.75
N LYS A 6 -22.80 15.51 4.63
CA LYS A 6 -21.71 15.94 5.49
C LYS A 6 -21.20 14.81 6.39
N PHE A 7 -22.11 13.98 6.92
CA PHE A 7 -21.74 12.80 7.70
C PHE A 7 -20.99 11.74 6.86
N LEU A 8 -21.46 11.49 5.63
CA LEU A 8 -20.77 10.57 4.71
C LEU A 8 -19.35 11.03 4.40
N ILE A 9 -19.12 12.34 4.22
CA ILE A 9 -17.77 12.88 4.02
C ILE A 9 -16.88 12.59 5.23
N TYR A 10 -17.36 12.82 6.45
CA TYR A 10 -16.59 12.50 7.66
C TYR A 10 -16.28 11.00 7.76
N LEU A 11 -17.22 10.14 7.39
CA LEU A 11 -17.03 8.70 7.41
C LEU A 11 -15.97 8.27 6.38
N ILE A 12 -16.00 8.82 5.17
CA ILE A 12 -14.98 8.57 4.14
C ILE A 12 -13.61 9.01 4.64
N CYS A 13 -13.50 10.18 5.26
CA CYS A 13 -12.23 10.64 5.85
C CYS A 13 -11.74 9.69 6.94
N LEU A 14 -12.64 9.21 7.81
CA LEU A 14 -12.29 8.26 8.87
C LEU A 14 -11.78 6.93 8.29
N CYS A 15 -12.48 6.38 7.28
CA CYS A 15 -12.05 5.16 6.59
C CYS A 15 -10.68 5.35 5.91
N PHE A 16 -10.47 6.51 5.26
CA PHE A 16 -9.20 6.84 4.63
C PHE A 16 -8.05 6.90 5.66
N ILE A 17 -8.27 7.59 6.78
CA ILE A 17 -7.29 7.67 7.88
C ILE A 17 -7.01 6.27 8.45
N GLY A 18 -8.04 5.44 8.64
CA GLY A 18 -7.87 4.07 9.11
C GLY A 18 -7.04 3.21 8.16
N LEU A 19 -7.27 3.35 6.85
CA LEU A 19 -6.53 2.61 5.82
C LEU A 19 -5.06 3.06 5.77
N VAL A 20 -4.82 4.37 5.80
CA VAL A 20 -3.47 4.95 5.90
C VAL A 20 -2.79 4.47 7.18
N GLY A 21 -3.44 4.60 8.33
CA GLY A 21 -2.91 4.15 9.62
C GLY A 21 -2.55 2.68 9.62
N TYR A 22 -3.39 1.81 9.05
CA TYR A 22 -3.11 0.39 8.91
C TYR A 22 -1.90 0.11 7.99
N ALA A 23 -1.74 0.84 6.89
CA ALA A 23 -0.59 0.66 6.00
C ALA A 23 0.75 0.99 6.69
N TYR A 24 0.77 1.99 7.58
CA TYR A 24 1.99 2.39 8.30
C TYR A 24 2.23 1.62 9.59
N ILE A 25 1.17 1.29 10.33
CA ILE A 25 1.28 0.63 11.63
C ILE A 25 1.22 -0.90 11.49
N GLY A 26 0.49 -1.42 10.50
CA GLY A 26 0.32 -2.85 10.23
C GLY A 26 1.62 -3.66 10.18
N PRO A 27 2.74 -3.18 9.59
CA PRO A 27 3.99 -3.93 9.57
C PRO A 27 4.56 -4.22 10.96
N TYR A 28 4.32 -3.34 11.93
CA TYR A 28 4.73 -3.57 13.32
C TYR A 28 3.93 -4.68 14.01
N PHE A 29 2.77 -5.05 13.46
CA PHE A 29 1.89 -6.12 13.94
C PHE A 29 1.95 -7.39 13.07
N GLY A 30 2.94 -7.49 12.17
CA GLY A 30 3.18 -8.68 11.36
C GLY A 30 2.42 -8.72 10.02
N ALA A 31 1.82 -7.62 9.58
CA ALA A 31 1.33 -7.52 8.20
C ALA A 31 2.50 -7.29 7.23
N ASP A 32 2.65 -8.13 6.20
CA ASP A 32 3.66 -7.92 5.16
C ASP A 32 3.03 -7.29 3.92
N PHE A 33 3.48 -6.07 3.60
CA PHE A 33 3.05 -5.31 2.42
C PHE A 33 4.14 -5.25 1.34
N SER A 34 5.23 -6.00 1.50
CA SER A 34 6.34 -6.01 0.56
C SER A 34 5.94 -6.72 -0.74
N ALA A 35 6.44 -6.25 -1.87
CA ALA A 35 6.31 -6.98 -3.13
C ALA A 35 7.08 -8.32 -3.03
N PRO A 36 6.52 -9.44 -3.54
CA PRO A 36 7.23 -10.71 -3.61
C PRO A 36 8.57 -10.52 -4.33
N GLN A 37 9.66 -10.85 -3.65
CA GLN A 37 11.00 -10.76 -4.21
C GLN A 37 11.33 -12.10 -4.88
N ASN A 38 11.41 -12.11 -6.21
CA ASN A 38 11.90 -13.25 -6.97
C ASN A 38 13.25 -12.90 -7.60
N GLU A 39 14.22 -13.80 -7.47
CA GLU A 39 15.47 -13.66 -8.22
C GLU A 39 15.20 -13.83 -9.71
N VAL A 40 15.53 -12.81 -10.50
CA VAL A 40 15.53 -12.88 -11.96
C VAL A 40 16.97 -12.93 -12.42
N ARG A 41 17.30 -13.95 -13.22
CA ARG A 41 18.63 -14.13 -13.81
C ARG A 41 18.48 -14.22 -15.31
N GLU A 42 19.08 -13.28 -16.03
CA GLU A 42 19.16 -13.31 -17.48
C GLU A 42 20.62 -13.45 -17.92
N PRO A 43 20.92 -14.33 -18.89
CA PRO A 43 22.26 -14.46 -19.42
C PRO A 43 22.67 -13.18 -20.16
N VAL A 44 23.81 -12.61 -19.78
CA VAL A 44 24.40 -11.46 -20.49
C VAL A 44 25.42 -11.97 -21.50
N ILE A 45 25.27 -11.59 -22.77
CA ILE A 45 26.29 -11.80 -23.79
C ILE A 45 27.30 -10.65 -23.68
N LEU A 46 28.50 -10.92 -23.19
CA LEU A 46 29.60 -9.95 -23.23
C LEU A 46 30.25 -9.96 -24.62
N ASN A 47 30.18 -8.83 -25.33
CA ASN A 47 31.07 -8.55 -26.46
C ASN A 47 32.28 -7.78 -25.92
N ALA A 48 33.37 -8.50 -25.66
CA ALA A 48 34.67 -7.92 -25.34
C ALA A 48 35.59 -8.19 -26.54
N ASP A 49 35.72 -7.19 -27.42
CA ASP A 49 36.77 -7.12 -28.44
C ASP A 49 38.09 -6.64 -27.84
#